data_AF-A9CWE7-F1
#
_entry.id   AF-A9CWE7-F1
#
_cell.length_a   1.000
_cell.length_b   1.000
_cell.length_c   1.000
_cell.angle_alpha   90.00
_cell.angle_beta   90.00
_cell.angle_gamma   90.00
#
_symmetry.space_group_name_H-M   'P 1'
#
loop_
_entity.id
_entity.type
_entity.pdbx_description
1 polymer ?
#
loop_
_entity_poly.entity_id
_entity_poly.type
_entity_poly.pdbx_seq_one_letter_code
_entity_poly.pdbx_strand_id
1 'polypeptide(L)'
;MANVEKISVALTPEMAMTMRQAVESGEYASASEVMREAMREWHARRTEREQALVQLGRLWDDGVASGEAIDGEAAFERIRQSLDARIGKGGSL
;
A
#
# COMPACT_ATOMS: atom_id res chain seq x y z
N MET A 1 -33.04 4.81 -1.13
CA MET A 1 -32.71 3.38 -0.97
C MET A 1 -31.41 3.15 -1.72
N ALA A 2 -30.36 2.64 -1.05
CA ALA A 2 -29.09 2.38 -1.73
C ALA A 2 -29.32 1.29 -2.79
N ASN A 3 -29.11 1.62 -4.07
CA ASN A 3 -29.26 0.67 -5.16
C ASN A 3 -28.18 -0.40 -5.03
N VAL A 4 -28.60 -1.63 -4.70
CA VAL A 4 -27.75 -2.81 -4.74
C VAL A 4 -28.01 -3.50 -6.07
N GLU A 5 -26.97 -3.63 -6.90
CA GLU A 5 -27.01 -4.41 -8.13
C GLU A 5 -26.66 -5.87 -7.84
N LYS A 6 -27.43 -6.82 -8.38
CA LYS A 6 -27.14 -8.26 -8.24
C LYS A 6 -26.27 -8.72 -9.40
N ILE A 7 -25.06 -9.18 -9.08
CA ILE A 7 -24.10 -9.73 -10.04
C ILE A 7 -23.95 -11.22 -9.76
N SER A 8 -24.09 -12.05 -10.80
CA SER A 8 -23.80 -13.48 -10.72
C SER A 8 -22.32 -13.72 -11.00
N VAL A 9 -21.62 -14.38 -10.08
CA VAL A 9 -20.19 -14.69 -10.18
C VAL A 9 -19.96 -16.17 -9.94
N ALA A 10 -18.99 -16.76 -10.65
CA ALA A 10 -18.53 -18.11 -10.38
C ALA A 10 -17.42 -18.06 -9.34
N LEU A 11 -17.56 -18.86 -8.28
CA LEU A 11 -16.56 -19.04 -7.23
C LEU A 11 -16.06 -20.49 -7.26
N THR A 12 -14.82 -20.71 -6.84
CA THR A 12 -14.36 -22.08 -6.64
C THR A 12 -15.16 -22.75 -5.50
N PRO A 13 -15.25 -24.09 -5.49
CA PRO A 13 -15.96 -24.79 -4.42
C PRO A 13 -15.47 -24.43 -3.02
N GLU A 14 -14.16 -24.23 -2.87
CA GLU A 14 -13.49 -23.85 -1.63
C GLU A 14 -13.93 -22.46 -1.18
N MET A 15 -13.89 -21.47 -2.08
CA MET A 15 -14.34 -20.10 -1.77
C MET A 15 -15.82 -20.07 -1.36
N ALA A 16 -16.66 -20.81 -2.08
CA ALA A 16 -18.08 -20.90 -1.77
C ALA A 16 -18.33 -21.59 -0.42
N MET A 17 -17.51 -22.59 -0.05
CA MET A 17 -17.56 -23.24 1.26
C MET A 17 -17.16 -22.29 2.38
N THR A 18 -16.05 -21.55 2.23
CA THR A 18 -15.62 -20.55 3.20
C THR A 18 -16.70 -19.49 3.43
N MET A 19 -17.32 -18.99 2.36
CA MET A 19 -18.41 -18.02 2.48
C MET A 19 -19.63 -18.60 3.21
N ARG A 20 -20.00 -19.86 2.94
CA ARG A 20 -21.11 -20.51 3.65
C ARG A 20 -20.80 -20.67 5.14
N GLN A 21 -19.60 -21.12 5.49
CA GLN A 21 -19.17 -21.29 6.89
C GLN A 21 -19.21 -19.96 7.65
N ALA A 22 -18.76 -18.87 7.04
CA ALA A 22 -18.78 -17.54 7.65
C ALA A 22 -20.21 -17.02 7.90
N VAL A 23 -21.18 -17.44 7.09
CA VAL A 23 -22.60 -17.13 7.31
C VAL A 23 -23.22 -18.07 8.35
N GLU A 24 -22.93 -19.36 8.27
CA GLU A 24 -23.43 -20.40 9.20
C GLU A 24 -22.93 -20.18 10.64
N SER A 25 -21.71 -19.65 10.81
CA SER A 25 -21.16 -19.27 12.11
C SER A 25 -21.81 -18.03 12.72
N GLY A 26 -22.57 -17.25 11.92
CA GLY A 26 -23.14 -15.97 12.32
C GLY A 26 -22.16 -14.79 12.28
N GLU A 27 -20.93 -14.98 11.77
CA GLU A 27 -19.97 -13.89 11.56
C GLU A 27 -20.48 -12.88 10.53
N TYR A 28 -21.20 -13.35 9.50
CA TYR A 28 -21.84 -12.53 8.48
C TYR A 28 -23.32 -12.87 8.34
N ALA A 29 -24.15 -11.86 8.09
CA ALA A 29 -25.59 -12.07 7.87
C ALA A 29 -25.90 -12.65 6.48
N SER A 30 -24.98 -12.52 5.51
CA SER A 30 -25.17 -13.04 4.16
C SER A 30 -23.88 -13.18 3.36
N ALA A 31 -23.90 -14.04 2.34
CA ALA A 31 -22.86 -14.13 1.33
C ALA A 31 -22.55 -12.78 0.64
N SER A 32 -23.59 -11.94 0.42
CA SER A 32 -23.41 -10.61 -0.16
C SER A 32 -22.64 -9.65 0.76
N GLU A 33 -22.67 -9.87 2.08
CA GLU A 33 -21.89 -9.09 3.03
C GLU A 33 -20.41 -9.45 2.96
N VAL A 34 -20.08 -10.74 2.96
CA VAL A 34 -18.73 -11.26 2.74
C VAL A 34 -18.15 -10.72 1.43
N MET A 35 -18.92 -10.76 0.34
CA MET A 35 -18.44 -10.23 -0.94
C MET A 35 -18.21 -8.73 -0.93
N ARG A 36 -19.07 -7.95 -0.25
CA ARG A 36 -18.87 -6.49 -0.15
C ARG A 36 -17.60 -6.17 0.65
N GLU A 37 -17.30 -6.93 1.70
CA GLU A 37 -16.07 -6.77 2.45
C GLU A 37 -14.84 -7.10 1.61
N ALA A 38 -14.83 -8.29 0.99
CA ALA A 38 -13.74 -8.71 0.11
C ALA A 38 -13.49 -7.69 -1.04
N MET A 39 -14.57 -7.13 -1.61
CA MET A 39 -14.46 -6.09 -2.64
C MET A 39 -13.93 -4.77 -2.11
N ARG A 40 -14.30 -4.34 -0.90
CA ARG A 40 -13.75 -3.13 -0.26
C ARG A 40 -12.25 -3.27 -0.03
N GLU A 41 -11.82 -4.40 0.53
CA GLU A 41 -10.39 -4.65 0.72
C GLU A 41 -9.63 -4.72 -0.59
N TRP A 42 -10.18 -5.42 -1.58
CA TRP A 42 -9.58 -5.51 -2.90
C TRP A 42 -9.42 -4.14 -3.54
N HIS A 43 -10.43 -3.27 -3.42
CA HIS A 43 -10.37 -1.90 -3.92
C HIS A 43 -9.32 -1.08 -3.18
N ALA A 44 -9.32 -1.10 -1.84
CA ALA A 44 -8.34 -0.39 -1.02
C ALA A 44 -6.89 -0.76 -1.38
N ARG A 45 -6.59 -2.07 -1.49
CA ARG A 45 -5.27 -2.56 -1.92
C ARG A 45 -4.85 -2.03 -3.29
N ARG A 46 -5.80 -1.85 -4.21
CA ARG A 46 -5.51 -1.29 -5.55
C ARG A 46 -5.28 0.21 -5.50
N THR A 47 -6.10 0.95 -4.77
CA THR A 47 -5.92 2.39 -4.59
C THR A 47 -4.57 2.70 -3.95
N GLU A 48 -4.18 1.97 -2.91
CA GLU A 48 -2.86 2.11 -2.28
C GLU A 48 -1.73 1.82 -3.27
N ARG A 49 -1.86 0.78 -4.09
CA ARG A 49 -0.88 0.45 -5.13
C ARG A 49 -0.76 1.56 -6.18
N GLU A 50 -1.89 2.10 -6.63
CA GLU A 50 -1.91 3.20 -7.61
C GLU A 50 -1.26 4.45 -7.05
N GLN A 51 -1.55 4.81 -5.80
CA GLN A 51 -0.91 5.92 -5.11
C GLN A 51 0.60 5.72 -4.94
N ALA A 52 1.04 4.51 -4.60
CA ALA A 52 2.46 4.18 -4.48
C ALA A 52 3.19 4.32 -5.83
N LEU A 53 2.55 3.92 -6.94
CA LEU A 53 3.12 4.07 -8.28
C LEU A 53 3.24 5.55 -8.69
N VAL A 54 2.21 6.35 -8.41
CA VAL A 54 2.26 7.81 -8.65
C VAL A 54 3.38 8.45 -7.84
N GLN A 55 3.49 8.09 -6.55
CA GLN A 55 4.54 8.61 -5.68
C GLN A 55 5.94 8.19 -6.12
N LEU A 56 6.11 6.95 -6.61
CA LEU A 56 7.37 6.48 -7.16
C LEU A 56 7.76 7.26 -8.43
N GLY A 57 6.82 7.49 -9.34
CA GLY A 57 7.04 8.31 -10.53
C GLY A 57 7.46 9.73 -10.17
N ARG A 58 6.81 10.35 -9.19
CA ARG A 58 7.18 11.67 -8.70
C ARG A 58 8.61 11.72 -8.15
N LEU A 59 9.01 10.72 -7.34
CA LEU A 59 10.38 10.65 -6.79
C LEU A 59 11.43 10.41 -7.87
N TRP A 60 11.07 9.64 -8.91
CA TRP A 60 11.92 9.45 -10.06
C TRP A 60 12.16 10.77 -10.80
N ASP A 61 11.09 11.51 -11.10
CA ASP A 61 11.19 12.81 -11.78
C ASP A 61 11.98 13.83 -10.96
N ASP A 62 11.74 13.90 -9.64
CA ASP A 62 12.53 14.71 -8.72
C ASP A 62 14.02 14.34 -8.76
N GLY A 63 14.32 13.04 -8.79
CA GLY A 63 15.70 12.53 -8.87
C GLY A 63 16.37 12.89 -10.18
N VAL A 64 15.69 12.71 -11.31
CA VAL A 64 16.20 13.11 -12.65
C VAL A 64 16.43 14.62 -12.72
N ALA A 65 15.55 15.42 -12.09
CA ALA A 65 15.68 16.87 -12.04
C ALA A 65 16.73 17.37 -11.03
N SER A 66 17.25 16.50 -10.15
CA SER A 66 18.15 16.90 -9.05
C SER A 66 19.58 17.25 -9.47
N GLY A 67 19.92 17.06 -10.75
CA GLY A 67 21.23 17.37 -11.32
C GLY A 67 22.04 16.12 -11.65
N GLU A 68 23.34 16.30 -11.84
CA GLU A 68 24.22 15.23 -12.29
C GLU A 68 24.49 14.21 -11.18
N ALA A 69 24.46 12.94 -11.53
CA ALA A 69 24.80 11.87 -10.61
C ALA A 69 26.26 12.00 -10.15
N ILE A 70 26.48 11.82 -8.86
CA ILE A 70 27.82 11.79 -8.27
C ILE A 70 28.26 10.36 -8.01
N ASP A 71 29.57 10.15 -7.90
CA ASP A 71 30.13 8.88 -7.48
C ASP A 71 29.58 8.45 -6.10
N GLY A 72 29.29 7.16 -5.97
CA GLY A 72 28.65 6.60 -4.79
C GLY A 72 29.48 6.75 -3.52
N GLU A 73 30.80 6.54 -3.59
CA GLU A 73 31.68 6.66 -2.42
C GLU A 73 31.76 8.12 -1.98
N ALA A 74 31.90 9.05 -2.93
CA ALA A 74 31.87 10.48 -2.66
C ALA A 74 30.53 10.93 -2.04
N ALA A 75 29.41 10.33 -2.44
CA ALA A 75 28.10 10.58 -1.84
C ALA A 75 28.06 10.12 -0.37
N PHE A 76 28.53 8.90 -0.07
CA PHE A 76 28.56 8.36 1.29
C PHE A 76 29.49 9.16 2.22
N GLU A 77 30.66 9.58 1.73
CA GLU A 77 31.56 10.46 2.49
C GLU A 77 30.88 11.78 2.87
N ARG A 78 30.17 12.42 1.92
CA ARG A 78 29.41 13.64 2.19
C ARG A 78 28.30 13.41 3.23
N ILE A 79 27.59 12.28 3.14
CA ILE A 79 26.55 11.90 4.12
C ILE A 79 27.18 11.74 5.51
N ARG A 80 28.30 11.00 5.64
CA ARG A 80 28.98 10.76 6.91
C ARG A 80 29.42 12.07 7.57
N GLN A 81 30.08 12.95 6.81
CA GLN A 81 30.49 14.28 7.28
C GLN A 81 29.29 15.11 7.78
N SER A 82 28.15 15.04 7.08
CA SER A 82 26.94 15.77 7.50
C SER A 82 26.32 15.22 8.79
N LEU A 83 26.39 13.90 9.01
CA LEU A 83 25.88 13.24 10.21
C LEU A 83 26.78 13.54 11.41
N ASP A 84 28.11 13.45 11.24
CA ASP A 84 29.09 13.75 12.28
C ASP A 84 28.97 15.22 12.76
N ALA A 85 28.79 16.15 11.81
CA ALA A 85 28.56 17.56 12.13
C ALA A 85 27.25 17.80 12.91
N ARG A 86 26.21 16.98 12.70
CA ARG A 86 24.94 17.07 13.43
C ARG A 86 25.03 16.45 14.82
N ILE A 87 25.71 15.32 14.95
CA ILE A 87 25.92 14.63 16.22
C ILE A 87 26.85 15.44 17.13
N GLY A 88 27.94 15.99 16.58
CA GLY A 88 28.87 16.84 17.33
C GLY A 88 28.24 18.14 17.86
N LYS A 89 27.20 18.67 17.21
CA LYS A 89 26.43 19.83 17.70
C LYS A 89 25.39 19.48 18.78
N GLY A 90 24.95 18.23 18.87
CA GLY A 90 23.98 17.76 19.88
C GLY A 90 24.62 17.26 21.19
N GLY A 91 25.95 17.09 21.22
CA GLY A 91 26.71 16.56 22.37
C GLY A 91 27.37 17.60 23.28
N SER A 92 27.07 18.90 23.10
CA SER A 92 27.56 19.96 23.98
C SER A 92 26.44 20.41 24.93
N LEU A 93 26.20 19.62 25.97
CA LEU A 93 25.46 20.00 27.19
C LEU A 93 26.36 19.77 28.39
#